data_AF-A0A350WTK3-F1
#
_entry.id   AF-A0A350WTK3-F1
#
_cell.length_a   1.000
_cell.length_b   1.000
_cell.length_c   1.000
_cell.angle_alpha   90.00
_cell.angle_beta   90.00
_cell.angle_gamma   90.00
#
_symmetry.space_group_name_H-M   'P 1'
#
loop_
_entity.id
_entity.type
_entity.pdbx_description
1 polymer ?
#
loop_
_entity_poly.entity_id
_entity_poly.type
_entity_poly.pdbx_seq_one_letter_code
_entity_poly.pdbx_strand_id
1 'polypeptide(L)'
;MNDLELLERYEPVMRYAKGERFFPMAVEPYLERCLLFPSGPLGAAELFSHLNERLVEMLGRLKSHEYFLRFVNKPLFDFDAWIWWGVLSVIGLLGGWFTLGVIGLEIAIAASLAAALVIFMLASPIRLRIIPAVLAVFVFLVLGLAPIWLFLNPMPYVSIAVEYLVLLPIYLLFLFIWLTNVLRWIIERILPEGPGLVMDMLSQATEKIAHEAYHQYADILKKHHQAVYYGRVVREEDESENLWTVLQYHFFYAFNDWRLAANGFNHHEGDWEMVSVYLRNGEPYAVLLSQHGAGNIEAWDKVLKAHDVDGNETTHPIIYAALGSHANYSRPEVIRSPGMYKAGTLQRFLFWCDGLIHYLFLLFNPSQKARKIAIGEIMEHPTHLLQEHAFDEMKDEFDHYVVRLPMEIATGDGLRIGFQGKNSDEPTERSEDFLKKFMSERKVTMIPNREWKRVLLNSEPGWVQYKGLWGVKSLLGEESGPPGPKWDRLKKKQTDVYQRARWEKPLEWLAELEKNKH
;
A
#
# COMPACT_ATOMS: atom_id res chain seq x y z
N MET A 1 34.45 -19.94 -13.94
CA MET A 1 33.08 -19.40 -14.05
C MET A 1 33.12 -17.98 -13.51
N ASN A 2 32.74 -16.99 -14.31
CA ASN A 2 32.62 -15.60 -13.82
C ASN A 2 31.32 -15.42 -13.01
N ASP A 3 31.17 -14.29 -12.31
CA ASP A 3 30.00 -14.05 -11.45
C ASP A 3 28.68 -14.06 -12.23
N LEU A 4 28.66 -13.59 -13.47
CA LEU A 4 27.46 -13.56 -14.31
C LEU A 4 27.05 -14.96 -14.78
N GLU A 5 28.01 -15.79 -15.17
CA GLU A 5 27.79 -17.21 -15.51
C GLU A 5 27.29 -18.00 -14.30
N LEU A 6 27.79 -17.68 -13.10
CA LEU A 6 27.35 -18.32 -11.87
C LEU A 6 25.91 -17.93 -11.51
N LEU A 7 25.56 -16.65 -11.67
CA LEU A 7 24.18 -16.16 -11.53
C LEU A 7 23.26 -16.80 -12.57
N GLU A 8 23.69 -16.90 -13.82
CA GLU A 8 22.92 -17.54 -14.88
C GLU A 8 22.66 -19.02 -14.55
N ARG A 9 23.66 -19.76 -14.08
CA ARG A 9 23.51 -21.18 -13.74
C ARG A 9 22.42 -21.46 -12.71
N TYR A 10 22.21 -20.56 -11.76
CA TYR A 10 21.25 -20.74 -10.67
C TYR A 10 20.09 -19.72 -10.72
N GLU A 11 19.87 -19.07 -11.87
CA GLU A 11 18.85 -18.02 -11.98
C GLU A 11 17.45 -18.60 -11.75
N PRO A 12 16.60 -17.94 -10.95
CA PRO A 12 15.28 -18.44 -10.65
C PRO A 12 14.34 -18.34 -11.86
N VAL A 13 13.45 -19.31 -11.97
CA VAL A 13 12.26 -19.24 -12.82
C VAL A 13 11.12 -18.68 -11.98
N MET A 14 10.58 -17.54 -12.38
CA MET A 14 9.48 -16.88 -11.68
C MET A 14 8.13 -17.26 -12.31
N ARG A 15 7.20 -17.71 -11.47
CA ARG A 15 5.81 -18.05 -11.82
C ARG A 15 4.88 -17.03 -11.17
N TYR A 16 4.07 -16.38 -11.99
CA TYR A 16 3.12 -15.37 -11.57
C TYR A 16 1.69 -15.89 -11.66
N ALA A 17 0.80 -15.36 -10.85
CA ALA A 17 -0.63 -15.62 -10.97
C ALA A 17 -1.21 -14.97 -12.24
N LYS A 18 -2.29 -15.54 -12.80
CA LYS A 18 -2.92 -15.06 -14.04
C LYS A 18 -3.34 -13.58 -14.02
N GLY A 19 -3.63 -13.05 -12.83
CA GLY A 19 -4.04 -11.66 -12.64
C GLY A 19 -2.90 -10.66 -12.43
N GLU A 20 -1.64 -11.09 -12.49
CA GLU A 20 -0.49 -10.21 -12.22
C GLU A 20 -0.36 -9.10 -13.28
N ARG A 21 -0.14 -7.87 -12.81
CA ARG A 21 -0.05 -6.66 -13.64
C ARG A 21 1.37 -6.14 -13.77
N PHE A 22 2.18 -6.35 -12.74
CA PHE A 22 3.53 -5.80 -12.65
C PHE A 22 4.54 -6.95 -12.62
N PHE A 23 5.56 -6.82 -13.45
CA PHE A 23 6.64 -7.79 -13.52
C PHE A 23 7.99 -7.09 -13.38
N PRO A 24 9.08 -7.82 -13.06
CA PRO A 24 10.37 -7.22 -12.80
C PRO A 24 10.87 -6.43 -14.00
N MET A 25 11.39 -5.23 -13.75
CA MET A 25 11.87 -4.31 -14.77
C MET A 25 13.20 -3.65 -14.39
N ALA A 26 13.84 -3.05 -15.39
CA ALA A 26 14.99 -2.19 -15.13
C ALA A 26 14.55 -0.98 -14.29
N VAL A 27 15.41 -0.55 -13.37
CA VAL A 27 15.25 0.63 -12.53
C VAL A 27 15.29 1.91 -13.35
N GLU A 28 16.15 1.97 -14.37
CA GLU A 28 16.43 3.21 -15.09
C GLU A 28 15.18 3.80 -15.79
N PRO A 29 14.37 3.03 -16.53
CA PRO A 29 13.12 3.54 -17.12
C PRO A 29 12.06 3.96 -16.10
N TYR A 30 12.08 3.39 -14.89
CA TYR A 30 11.20 3.82 -13.80
C TYR A 30 11.63 5.21 -13.30
N LEU A 31 12.93 5.37 -13.04
CA LEU A 31 13.51 6.64 -12.58
C LEU A 31 13.36 7.76 -13.62
N GLU A 32 13.42 7.46 -14.91
CA GLU A 32 13.16 8.45 -15.98
C GLU A 32 11.74 9.05 -15.92
N ARG A 33 10.78 8.34 -15.30
CA ARG A 33 9.41 8.83 -15.09
C ARG A 33 9.16 9.37 -13.69
N CYS A 34 10.08 9.14 -12.76
CA CYS A 34 9.93 9.58 -11.39
C CYS A 34 10.25 11.06 -11.21
N LEU A 35 9.59 11.66 -10.22
CA LEU A 35 10.02 12.91 -9.60
C LEU A 35 10.53 12.61 -8.19
N LEU A 36 11.49 13.40 -7.72
CA LEU A 36 12.02 13.32 -6.36
C LEU A 36 11.41 14.41 -5.50
N PHE A 37 10.92 14.03 -4.33
CA PHE A 37 10.34 14.96 -3.37
C PHE A 37 11.07 14.87 -2.02
N PRO A 38 11.40 16.00 -1.39
CA PRO A 38 11.91 16.01 -0.03
C PRO A 38 10.77 15.68 0.95
N SER A 39 11.07 14.89 1.97
CA SER A 39 10.17 14.54 3.07
C SER A 39 10.53 15.21 4.40
N GLY A 40 11.59 16.03 4.40
CA GLY A 40 12.11 16.74 5.55
C GLY A 40 13.06 17.88 5.16
N PRO A 41 13.47 18.72 6.12
CA PRO A 41 14.22 19.94 5.87
C PRO A 41 15.64 19.68 5.34
N LEU A 42 16.30 18.59 5.73
CA LEU A 42 17.63 18.25 5.23
C LEU A 42 17.56 17.85 3.75
N GLY A 43 16.56 17.03 3.40
CA GLY A 43 16.32 16.69 1.99
C GLY A 43 15.97 17.91 1.14
N ALA A 44 15.16 18.83 1.67
CA ALA A 44 14.81 20.06 0.94
C ALA A 44 16.05 20.94 0.66
N ALA A 45 16.94 21.10 1.64
CA ALA A 45 18.16 21.89 1.50
C ALA A 45 19.14 21.28 0.48
N GLU A 46 19.33 19.97 0.52
CA GLU A 46 20.25 19.26 -0.38
C GLU A 46 19.73 19.23 -1.83
N LEU A 47 18.42 19.14 -2.06
CA LEU A 47 17.82 19.16 -3.40
C LEU A 47 18.20 20.40 -4.22
N PHE A 48 18.35 21.57 -3.58
CA PHE A 48 18.75 22.81 -4.26
C PHE A 48 20.13 22.71 -4.93
N SER A 49 21.00 21.82 -4.45
CA SER A 49 22.36 21.66 -4.97
C SER A 49 22.43 20.82 -6.25
N HIS A 50 21.31 20.17 -6.62
CA HIS A 50 21.28 19.19 -7.71
C HIS A 50 20.16 19.43 -8.74
N LEU A 51 19.53 20.60 -8.76
CA LEU A 51 18.34 20.91 -9.59
C LEU A 51 18.53 20.71 -11.11
N ASN A 52 19.77 20.73 -11.61
CA ASN A 52 20.09 20.61 -13.04
C ASN A 52 20.57 19.20 -13.45
N GLU A 53 20.64 18.25 -12.52
CA GLU A 53 21.11 16.90 -12.79
C GLU A 53 19.95 15.96 -13.15
N ARG A 54 20.22 14.93 -13.95
CA ARG A 54 19.23 13.87 -14.20
C ARG A 54 19.04 13.05 -12.92
N LEU A 55 17.80 12.65 -12.64
CA LEU A 55 17.46 11.93 -11.40
C LEU A 55 18.33 10.67 -11.18
N VAL A 56 18.56 9.89 -12.23
CA VAL A 56 19.38 8.66 -12.19
C VAL A 56 20.82 8.95 -11.73
N GLU A 57 21.40 10.07 -12.17
CA GLU A 57 22.78 10.47 -11.85
C GLU A 57 22.87 11.09 -10.45
N MET A 58 21.87 11.89 -10.09
CA MET A 58 21.78 12.56 -8.80
C MET A 58 21.57 11.57 -7.65
N LEU A 59 20.73 10.54 -7.83
CA LEU A 59 20.28 9.65 -6.75
C LEU A 59 21.42 9.03 -5.93
N GLY A 60 22.54 8.70 -6.57
CA GLY A 60 23.70 8.13 -5.88
C GLY A 60 24.57 9.12 -5.10
N ARG A 61 24.33 10.43 -5.28
CA ARG A 61 25.05 11.50 -4.60
C ARG A 61 24.29 12.06 -3.40
N LEU A 62 22.99 11.80 -3.32
CA LEU A 62 22.14 12.20 -2.21
C LEU A 62 22.58 11.49 -0.92
N LYS A 63 22.87 12.29 0.11
CA LYS A 63 23.31 11.81 1.42
C LYS A 63 22.14 11.65 2.38
N SER A 64 21.11 12.50 2.24
CA SER A 64 19.93 12.45 3.10
C SER A 64 19.04 11.26 2.78
N HIS A 65 18.42 10.69 3.81
CA HIS A 65 17.35 9.70 3.69
C HIS A 65 15.96 10.34 3.57
N GLU A 66 15.86 11.67 3.68
CA GLU A 66 14.59 12.39 3.72
C GLU A 66 14.03 12.66 2.31
N TYR A 67 13.96 11.63 1.47
CA TYR A 67 13.37 11.73 0.14
C TYR A 67 12.38 10.60 -0.14
N PHE A 68 11.48 10.85 -1.08
CA PHE A 68 10.69 9.82 -1.72
C PHE A 68 10.59 10.06 -3.23
N LEU A 69 10.55 8.96 -3.97
CA LEU A 69 10.26 8.96 -5.40
C LEU A 69 8.74 8.93 -5.60
N ARG A 70 8.27 9.61 -6.64
CA ARG A 70 6.88 9.56 -7.09
C ARG A 70 6.84 9.16 -8.55
N PHE A 71 6.20 8.04 -8.85
CA PHE A 71 6.07 7.51 -10.22
C PHE A 71 4.84 8.07 -10.94
N VAL A 72 3.71 8.21 -10.25
CA VAL A 72 2.49 8.82 -10.77
C VAL A 72 2.49 10.32 -10.48
N ASN A 73 2.97 11.08 -11.47
CA ASN A 73 3.20 12.53 -11.38
C ASN A 73 2.08 13.41 -11.93
N LYS A 74 0.98 12.82 -12.40
CA LYS A 74 -0.22 13.60 -12.72
C LYS A 74 -0.74 14.25 -11.43
N PRO A 75 -1.22 15.51 -11.47
CA PRO A 75 -1.84 16.11 -10.32
C PRO A 75 -3.05 15.26 -9.90
N LEU A 76 -2.83 14.48 -8.84
CA LEU A 76 -3.90 14.01 -8.00
C LEU A 76 -4.37 15.28 -7.31
N PHE A 77 -5.63 15.67 -7.54
CA PHE A 77 -6.21 16.95 -7.13
C PHE A 77 -5.96 17.33 -5.67
N ASP A 78 -5.53 16.38 -4.84
CA ASP A 78 -5.33 16.55 -3.42
C ASP A 78 -3.93 17.11 -3.11
N PHE A 79 -2.83 16.39 -3.38
CA PHE A 79 -1.51 16.76 -2.84
C PHE A 79 -0.89 18.02 -3.45
N ASP A 80 -0.94 18.16 -4.78
CA ASP A 80 -0.33 19.32 -5.44
C ASP A 80 -1.14 20.60 -5.19
N ALA A 81 -2.46 20.48 -5.01
CA ALA A 81 -3.31 21.60 -4.61
C ALA A 81 -2.99 22.07 -3.19
N TRP A 82 -2.65 21.16 -2.25
CA TRP A 82 -2.19 21.53 -0.91
C TRP A 82 -0.83 22.23 -0.92
N ILE A 83 0.12 21.79 -1.76
CA ILE A 83 1.43 22.45 -1.93
C ILE A 83 1.24 23.87 -2.48
N TRP A 84 0.50 24.02 -3.58
CA TRP A 84 0.27 25.33 -4.19
C TRP A 84 -0.57 26.24 -3.30
N TRP A 85 -1.54 25.69 -2.55
CA TRP A 85 -2.25 26.42 -1.51
C TRP A 85 -1.30 26.97 -0.45
N GLY A 86 -0.36 26.15 0.05
CA GLY A 86 0.64 26.58 1.02
C GLY A 86 1.50 27.72 0.48
N VAL A 87 2.04 27.57 -0.73
CA VAL A 87 2.87 28.60 -1.39
C VAL A 87 2.09 29.91 -1.61
N LEU A 88 0.87 29.82 -2.16
CA LEU A 88 0.03 31.00 -2.43
C LEU A 88 -0.44 31.67 -1.14
N SER A 89 -0.66 30.91 -0.07
CA SER A 89 -1.03 31.45 1.24
C SER A 89 0.10 32.26 1.84
N VAL A 90 1.34 31.77 1.78
CA VAL A 90 2.53 32.52 2.26
C VAL A 90 2.71 33.82 1.48
N ILE A 91 2.59 33.77 0.14
CA ILE A 91 2.67 34.96 -0.72
C ILE A 91 1.54 35.94 -0.37
N GLY A 92 0.32 35.45 -0.19
CA GLY A 92 -0.84 36.26 0.19
C GLY A 92 -0.69 36.93 1.55
N LEU A 93 -0.16 36.23 2.55
CA LEU A 93 0.11 36.77 3.89
C LEU A 93 1.16 37.90 3.83
N LEU A 94 2.26 37.69 3.08
CA LEU A 94 3.31 38.69 2.90
C LEU A 94 2.79 39.93 2.16
N GLY A 95 2.04 39.73 1.07
CA GLY A 95 1.44 40.83 0.30
C GLY A 95 0.36 41.59 1.08
N GLY A 96 -0.49 40.88 1.81
CA GLY A 96 -1.52 41.47 2.68
C GLY A 96 -0.92 42.31 3.79
N TRP A 97 0.09 41.77 4.50
CA TRP A 97 0.82 42.53 5.51
C TRP A 97 1.49 43.79 4.93
N PHE A 98 2.14 43.67 3.78
CA PHE A 98 2.86 44.78 3.15
C PHE A 98 1.93 45.91 2.69
N THR A 99 0.71 45.58 2.24
CA THR A 99 -0.24 46.56 1.68
C THR A 99 -1.18 47.16 2.72
N LEU A 100 -1.65 46.37 3.68
CA LEU A 100 -2.73 46.73 4.59
C LEU A 100 -2.41 46.41 6.06
N GLY A 101 -1.17 46.05 6.38
CA GLY A 101 -0.73 45.73 7.75
C GLY A 101 -1.51 44.55 8.35
N VAL A 102 -1.92 44.67 9.61
CA VAL A 102 -2.63 43.62 10.35
C VAL A 102 -3.97 43.25 9.69
N ILE A 103 -4.68 44.24 9.13
CA ILE A 103 -5.96 44.03 8.44
C ILE A 103 -5.75 43.18 7.18
N GLY A 104 -4.68 43.43 6.43
CA GLY A 104 -4.32 42.61 5.27
C GLY A 104 -3.93 41.18 5.64
N LEU A 105 -3.30 41.00 6.81
CA LEU A 105 -3.00 39.66 7.34
C LEU A 105 -4.28 38.90 7.68
N GLU A 106 -5.25 39.53 8.35
CA GLU A 106 -6.54 38.90 8.68
C GLU A 106 -7.32 38.47 7.43
N ILE A 107 -7.37 39.34 6.41
CA ILE A 107 -8.02 39.04 5.12
C ILE A 107 -7.30 37.88 4.42
N ALA A 108 -5.97 37.87 4.41
CA ALA A 108 -5.18 36.81 3.79
C ALA A 108 -5.35 35.46 4.51
N ILE A 109 -5.42 35.45 5.85
CA ILE A 109 -5.71 34.25 6.64
C ILE A 109 -7.11 33.71 6.30
N ALA A 110 -8.14 34.58 6.30
CA ALA A 110 -9.51 34.17 6.00
C ALA A 110 -9.64 33.62 4.58
N ALA A 111 -9.03 34.28 3.59
CA ALA A 111 -9.02 33.83 2.20
C ALA A 111 -8.27 32.49 2.04
N SER A 112 -7.12 32.32 2.72
CA SER A 112 -6.36 31.08 2.74
C SER A 112 -7.18 29.93 3.34
N LEU A 113 -7.85 30.13 4.47
CA LEU A 113 -8.71 29.13 5.10
C LEU A 113 -9.91 28.75 4.22
N ALA A 114 -10.52 29.74 3.55
CA ALA A 114 -11.61 29.48 2.60
C ALA A 114 -11.13 28.68 1.39
N ALA A 115 -9.97 29.03 0.82
CA ALA A 115 -9.36 28.28 -0.27
C ALA A 115 -8.96 26.85 0.17
N ALA A 116 -8.44 26.68 1.39
CA ALA A 116 -8.13 25.38 1.97
C ALA A 116 -9.38 24.50 2.06
N LEU A 117 -10.49 25.08 2.52
CA LEU A 117 -11.77 24.40 2.62
C LEU A 117 -12.32 24.02 1.23
N VAL A 118 -12.19 24.90 0.23
CA VAL A 118 -12.60 24.61 -1.15
C VAL A 118 -11.76 23.52 -1.78
N ILE A 119 -10.43 23.56 -1.62
CA ILE A 119 -9.53 22.50 -2.10
C ILE A 119 -9.85 21.19 -1.40
N PHE A 120 -10.05 21.23 -0.08
CA PHE A 120 -10.49 20.07 0.69
C PHE A 120 -11.85 19.54 0.22
N MET A 121 -12.78 20.39 -0.21
CA MET A 121 -14.08 20.00 -0.77
C MET A 121 -13.96 19.40 -2.18
N LEU A 122 -13.13 19.98 -3.05
CA LEU A 122 -12.95 19.55 -4.44
C LEU A 122 -12.08 18.30 -4.57
N ALA A 123 -11.19 18.06 -3.61
CA ALA A 123 -10.36 16.86 -3.49
C ALA A 123 -11.19 15.55 -3.56
N SER A 124 -12.44 15.59 -3.09
CA SER A 124 -13.34 14.46 -3.27
C SER A 124 -14.79 14.92 -3.44
N PRO A 125 -15.49 14.49 -4.51
CA PRO A 125 -16.93 14.77 -4.69
C PRO A 125 -17.79 14.23 -3.54
N ILE A 126 -17.21 13.36 -2.71
CA ILE A 126 -17.83 12.80 -1.52
C ILE A 126 -17.74 13.79 -0.33
N ARG A 127 -16.65 14.56 -0.19
CA ARG A 127 -16.48 15.57 0.89
C ARG A 127 -17.48 16.72 0.78
N LEU A 128 -17.91 17.04 -0.44
CA LEU A 128 -19.00 17.98 -0.72
C LEU A 128 -20.37 17.53 -0.16
N ARG A 129 -20.56 16.23 0.13
CA ARG A 129 -21.80 15.70 0.73
C ARG A 129 -21.80 15.79 2.26
N ILE A 130 -20.64 15.56 2.89
CA ILE A 130 -20.50 15.52 4.36
C ILE A 130 -20.30 16.89 4.98
N ILE A 131 -19.47 17.75 4.39
CA ILE A 131 -19.10 19.01 5.05
C ILE A 131 -20.29 19.92 5.30
N PRO A 132 -21.27 20.10 4.38
CA PRO A 132 -22.50 20.83 4.68
C PRO A 132 -23.25 20.23 5.88
N ALA A 133 -23.17 18.92 6.05
CA ALA A 133 -23.82 18.19 7.12
C ALA A 133 -23.09 18.34 8.47
N VAL A 134 -21.75 18.32 8.48
CA VAL A 134 -20.91 18.61 9.65
C VAL A 134 -21.00 20.09 10.04
N LEU A 135 -21.01 21.01 9.07
CA LEU A 135 -21.25 22.43 9.29
C LEU A 135 -22.66 22.65 9.85
N ALA A 136 -23.67 21.93 9.33
CA ALA A 136 -25.01 21.96 9.90
C ALA A 136 -24.99 21.47 11.36
N VAL A 137 -24.34 20.34 11.67
CA VAL A 137 -24.16 19.84 13.05
C VAL A 137 -23.50 20.90 13.94
N PHE A 138 -22.44 21.56 13.47
CA PHE A 138 -21.75 22.62 14.22
C PHE A 138 -22.64 23.84 14.44
N VAL A 139 -23.34 24.32 13.40
CA VAL A 139 -24.33 25.40 13.50
C VAL A 139 -25.43 25.02 14.49
N PHE A 140 -25.88 23.76 14.49
CA PHE A 140 -26.91 23.27 15.41
C PHE A 140 -26.42 23.13 16.86
N LEU A 141 -25.17 22.71 17.08
CA LEU A 141 -24.53 22.74 18.39
C LEU A 141 -24.39 24.17 18.92
N VAL A 142 -23.96 25.11 18.08
CA VAL A 142 -23.85 26.53 18.43
C VAL A 142 -25.23 27.11 18.76
N LEU A 143 -26.26 26.81 17.98
CA LEU A 143 -27.64 27.23 18.26
C LEU A 143 -28.21 26.56 19.52
N GLY A 144 -27.79 25.35 19.87
CA GLY A 144 -28.15 24.70 21.12
C GLY A 144 -27.47 25.32 22.36
N LEU A 145 -26.28 25.92 22.19
CA LEU A 145 -25.50 26.58 23.24
C LEU A 145 -25.81 28.08 23.39
N ALA A 146 -26.18 28.78 22.31
CA ALA A 146 -26.54 30.20 22.29
C ALA A 146 -27.61 30.64 23.34
N PRO A 147 -28.59 29.80 23.72
CA PRO A 147 -29.60 30.17 24.71
C PRO A 147 -29.20 29.82 26.14
N ILE A 148 -28.18 28.99 26.37
CA ILE A 148 -27.54 28.93 27.69
C ILE A 148 -27.02 30.33 28.03
N TRP A 149 -26.43 31.03 27.06
CA TRP A 149 -26.04 32.43 27.21
C TRP A 149 -27.23 33.39 27.40
N LEU A 150 -28.36 33.18 26.70
CA LEU A 150 -29.59 33.98 26.88
C LEU A 150 -30.18 33.84 28.29
N PHE A 151 -30.28 32.62 28.84
CA PHE A 151 -30.85 32.37 30.17
C PHE A 151 -29.85 32.57 31.32
N LEU A 152 -28.56 32.78 31.02
CA LEU A 152 -27.56 33.29 31.95
C LEU A 152 -27.56 34.84 32.02
N ASN A 153 -28.24 35.53 31.10
CA ASN A 153 -28.36 36.99 31.04
C ASN A 153 -29.85 37.40 31.04
N PRO A 154 -30.49 37.56 32.22
CA PRO A 154 -31.93 37.80 32.32
C PRO A 154 -32.37 39.05 31.57
N MET A 155 -33.52 38.99 30.88
CA MET A 155 -34.03 40.10 30.09
C MET A 155 -34.65 41.16 31.02
N PRO A 156 -34.23 42.44 30.91
CA PRO A 156 -34.61 43.48 31.87
C PRO A 156 -36.11 43.82 31.91
N TYR A 157 -36.91 43.35 30.95
CA TYR A 157 -38.33 43.68 30.80
C TYR A 157 -39.27 42.48 30.95
N VAL A 158 -38.75 41.30 31.28
CA VAL A 158 -39.55 40.08 31.47
C VAL A 158 -39.37 39.61 32.91
N SER A 159 -40.46 39.20 33.56
CA SER A 159 -40.34 38.71 34.94
C SER A 159 -39.60 37.37 34.95
N ILE A 160 -38.76 37.17 35.95
CA ILE A 160 -38.00 35.92 36.16
C ILE A 160 -38.97 34.72 36.19
N ALA A 161 -40.15 34.87 36.80
CA ALA A 161 -41.17 33.82 36.81
C ALA A 161 -41.63 33.44 35.39
N VAL A 162 -41.83 34.42 34.50
CA VAL A 162 -42.23 34.17 33.10
C VAL A 162 -41.06 33.59 32.28
N GLU A 163 -39.84 34.05 32.50
CA GLU A 163 -38.65 33.50 31.83
C GLU A 163 -38.44 32.02 32.16
N TYR A 164 -38.48 31.64 33.43
CA TYR A 164 -38.15 30.28 33.85
C TYR A 164 -39.34 29.31 33.89
N LEU A 165 -40.57 29.77 34.17
CA LEU A 165 -41.75 28.87 34.24
C LEU A 165 -42.50 28.75 32.92
N VAL A 166 -42.33 29.70 31.98
CA VAL A 166 -43.09 29.72 30.72
C VAL A 166 -42.15 29.64 29.52
N LEU A 167 -41.18 30.55 29.41
CA LEU A 167 -40.32 30.60 28.22
C LEU A 167 -39.31 29.46 28.18
N LEU A 168 -38.69 29.10 29.31
CA LEU A 168 -37.73 28.00 29.38
C LEU A 168 -38.35 26.64 29.00
N PRO A 169 -39.52 26.21 29.52
CA PRO A 169 -40.13 24.95 29.09
C PRO A 169 -40.51 24.92 27.61
N ILE A 170 -41.07 26.01 27.07
CA ILE A 170 -41.40 26.13 25.64
C ILE A 170 -40.13 26.02 24.80
N TYR A 171 -39.06 26.69 25.23
CA TYR A 171 -37.77 26.65 24.57
C TYR A 171 -37.16 25.25 24.60
N LEU A 172 -37.14 24.58 25.76
CA LEU A 172 -36.62 23.21 25.89
C LEU A 172 -37.40 22.22 25.03
N LEU A 173 -38.72 22.39 24.90
CA LEU A 173 -39.55 21.58 24.01
C LEU A 173 -39.19 21.82 22.54
N PHE A 174 -39.04 23.09 22.13
CA PHE A 174 -38.61 23.42 20.77
C PHE A 174 -37.23 22.84 20.47
N LEU A 175 -36.25 23.05 21.36
CA LEU A 175 -34.90 22.52 21.26
C LEU A 175 -34.93 20.99 21.14
N PHE A 176 -35.71 20.30 21.97
CA PHE A 176 -35.82 18.83 21.93
C PHE A 176 -36.39 18.33 20.60
N ILE A 177 -37.48 18.91 20.12
CA ILE A 177 -38.07 18.57 18.82
C ILE A 177 -37.08 18.84 17.68
N TRP A 178 -36.35 19.95 17.76
CA TRP A 178 -35.37 20.30 16.74
C TRP A 178 -34.15 19.37 16.74
N LEU A 179 -33.61 19.07 17.91
CA LEU A 179 -32.43 18.22 18.08
C LEU A 179 -32.72 16.77 17.68
N THR A 180 -33.92 16.28 17.97
CA THR A 180 -34.37 14.94 17.51
C THR A 180 -34.54 14.88 16.00
N ASN A 181 -35.07 15.93 15.35
CA ASN A 181 -35.17 16.00 13.89
C ASN A 181 -33.79 16.09 13.21
N VAL A 182 -32.85 16.85 13.77
CA VAL A 182 -31.46 16.93 13.29
C VAL A 182 -30.75 15.59 13.47
N LEU A 183 -30.89 14.95 14.63
CA LEU A 183 -30.30 13.65 14.90
C LEU A 183 -30.84 12.59 13.92
N ARG A 184 -32.14 12.59 13.66
CA ARG A 184 -32.76 11.72 12.65
C ARG A 184 -32.15 11.96 11.26
N TRP A 185 -31.99 13.22 10.85
CA TRP A 185 -31.38 13.56 9.57
C TRP A 185 -29.91 13.10 9.46
N ILE A 186 -29.13 13.25 10.54
CA ILE A 186 -27.73 12.74 10.62
C ILE A 186 -27.70 11.22 10.46
N ILE A 187 -28.58 10.51 11.18
CA ILE A 187 -28.67 9.04 11.14
C ILE A 187 -29.10 8.54 9.76
N GLU A 188 -30.03 9.23 9.09
CA GLU A 188 -30.58 8.79 7.81
C GLU A 188 -29.70 9.15 6.59
N ARG A 189 -28.91 10.24 6.67
CA ARG A 189 -28.15 10.75 5.51
C ARG A 189 -26.63 10.77 5.67
N ILE A 190 -26.09 10.87 6.89
CA ILE A 190 -24.64 11.01 7.10
C ILE A 190 -24.03 9.69 7.59
N LEU A 191 -24.64 9.08 8.61
CA LEU A 191 -24.14 7.84 9.23
C LEU A 191 -24.00 6.67 8.25
N PRO A 192 -24.91 6.45 7.29
CA PRO A 192 -24.81 5.35 6.32
C PRO A 192 -23.69 5.56 5.30
N GLU A 193 -23.32 6.81 5.02
CA GLU A 193 -22.25 7.13 4.08
C GLU A 193 -20.87 7.12 4.75
N GLY A 194 -20.75 7.48 6.03
CA GLY A 194 -19.48 7.75 6.73
C GLY A 194 -18.38 6.67 6.67
N PRO A 195 -18.68 5.39 6.90
CA PRO A 195 -17.67 4.31 6.87
C PRO A 195 -17.25 3.95 5.44
N GLY A 196 -18.22 3.84 4.51
CA GLY A 196 -17.94 3.70 3.08
C GLY A 196 -17.18 4.90 2.52
N LEU A 197 -17.32 6.07 3.13
CA LEU A 197 -16.64 7.31 2.76
C LEU A 197 -15.14 7.34 3.06
N VAL A 198 -14.78 6.89 4.26
CA VAL A 198 -13.37 6.87 4.71
C VAL A 198 -12.63 5.82 3.90
N MET A 199 -13.29 4.70 3.62
CA MET A 199 -12.77 3.67 2.73
C MET A 199 -12.72 4.14 1.27
N ASP A 200 -13.73 4.82 0.72
CA ASP A 200 -13.68 5.37 -0.64
C ASP A 200 -12.63 6.48 -0.80
N MET A 201 -12.46 7.35 0.20
CA MET A 201 -11.44 8.41 0.18
C MET A 201 -10.01 7.86 0.21
N LEU A 202 -9.76 6.80 0.98
CA LEU A 202 -8.46 6.13 1.04
C LEU A 202 -8.25 5.13 -0.11
N SER A 203 -9.34 4.57 -0.66
CA SER A 203 -9.30 3.56 -1.73
C SER A 203 -9.21 4.19 -3.12
N GLN A 204 -10.04 5.19 -3.45
CA GLN A 204 -10.15 5.72 -4.83
C GLN A 204 -8.90 6.50 -5.27
N ALA A 205 -8.28 7.27 -4.37
CA ALA A 205 -7.00 7.94 -4.68
C ALA A 205 -5.93 6.91 -5.06
N THR A 206 -5.92 5.78 -4.35
CA THR A 206 -4.87 4.78 -4.43
C THR A 206 -5.13 3.74 -5.52
N GLU A 207 -6.40 3.47 -5.84
CA GLU A 207 -6.82 2.75 -7.05
C GLU A 207 -6.49 3.55 -8.31
N LYS A 208 -6.73 4.87 -8.30
CA LYS A 208 -6.34 5.74 -9.41
C LYS A 208 -4.82 5.75 -9.61
N ILE A 209 -4.03 5.83 -8.52
CA ILE A 209 -2.57 5.70 -8.60
C ILE A 209 -2.19 4.34 -9.20
N ALA A 210 -2.75 3.22 -8.71
CA ALA A 210 -2.44 1.90 -9.23
C ALA A 210 -2.80 1.76 -10.73
N HIS A 211 -3.94 2.32 -11.14
CA HIS A 211 -4.37 2.32 -12.54
C HIS A 211 -3.42 3.15 -13.43
N GLU A 212 -3.01 4.33 -12.97
CA GLU A 212 -2.06 5.17 -13.70
C GLU A 212 -0.67 4.54 -13.74
N ALA A 213 -0.22 3.94 -12.64
CA ALA A 213 1.03 3.19 -12.57
C ALA A 213 1.02 2.01 -13.55
N TYR A 214 -0.10 1.30 -13.68
CA TYR A 214 -0.28 0.23 -14.68
C TYR A 214 -0.08 0.74 -16.11
N HIS A 215 -0.69 1.86 -16.50
CA HIS A 215 -0.51 2.40 -17.86
C HIS A 215 0.91 2.89 -18.10
N GLN A 216 1.51 3.56 -17.11
CA GLN A 216 2.90 3.99 -17.22
C GLN A 216 3.86 2.81 -17.37
N TYR A 217 3.66 1.77 -16.59
CA TYR A 217 4.42 0.53 -16.69
C TYR A 217 4.23 -0.15 -18.05
N ALA A 218 2.98 -0.26 -18.52
CA ALA A 218 2.68 -0.81 -19.84
C ALA A 218 3.35 -0.01 -20.98
N ASP A 219 3.44 1.31 -20.85
CA ASP A 219 4.16 2.16 -21.81
C ASP A 219 5.69 1.97 -21.74
N ILE A 220 6.25 1.72 -20.57
CA ILE A 220 7.67 1.36 -20.43
C ILE A 220 7.96 0.05 -21.15
N LEU A 221 7.09 -0.96 -20.96
CA LEU A 221 7.24 -2.26 -21.60
C LEU A 221 7.25 -2.19 -23.13
N LYS A 222 6.59 -1.20 -23.76
CA LYS A 222 6.65 -0.97 -25.23
C LYS A 222 8.05 -0.63 -25.75
N LYS A 223 8.98 -0.21 -24.88
CA LYS A 223 10.37 0.07 -25.22
C LYS A 223 11.33 -0.93 -24.58
N HIS A 224 11.01 -1.38 -23.37
CA HIS A 224 11.80 -2.30 -22.56
C HIS A 224 11.05 -3.62 -22.38
N HIS A 225 11.01 -4.43 -23.45
CA HIS A 225 10.18 -5.64 -23.55
C HIS A 225 10.68 -6.87 -22.75
N GLN A 226 11.76 -6.73 -21.97
CA GLN A 226 12.41 -7.84 -21.29
C GLN A 226 12.45 -7.60 -19.79
N ALA A 227 12.07 -8.63 -19.03
CA ALA A 227 12.15 -8.60 -17.57
C ALA A 227 13.60 -8.58 -17.09
N VAL A 228 13.86 -7.89 -15.99
CA VAL A 228 15.22 -7.69 -15.47
C VAL A 228 15.33 -8.19 -14.04
N TYR A 229 16.41 -8.92 -13.75
CA TYR A 229 16.88 -9.08 -12.38
C TYR A 229 18.26 -8.46 -12.21
N TYR A 230 18.53 -8.02 -10.99
CA TYR A 230 19.83 -7.52 -10.57
C TYR A 230 20.50 -8.56 -9.68
N GLY A 231 21.57 -9.18 -10.18
CA GLY A 231 22.29 -10.26 -9.50
C GLY A 231 23.48 -9.74 -8.69
N ARG A 232 23.59 -10.11 -7.42
CA ARG A 232 24.74 -9.81 -6.56
C ARG A 232 25.36 -11.10 -6.06
N VAL A 233 26.68 -11.23 -6.22
CA VAL A 233 27.46 -12.37 -5.71
C VAL A 233 28.25 -11.94 -4.49
N VAL A 234 28.08 -12.64 -3.36
CA VAL A 234 28.82 -12.41 -2.12
C VAL A 234 29.56 -13.69 -1.75
N ARG A 235 30.80 -13.58 -1.30
CA ARG A 235 31.62 -14.72 -0.87
C ARG A 235 32.06 -14.47 0.56
N GLU A 236 31.77 -15.43 1.44
CA GLU A 236 32.01 -15.35 2.88
C GLU A 236 32.58 -16.69 3.37
N GLU A 237 33.29 -16.66 4.49
CA GLU A 237 33.81 -17.85 5.15
C GLU A 237 33.20 -17.92 6.55
N ASP A 238 32.70 -19.09 6.95
CA ASP A 238 32.14 -19.29 8.29
C ASP A 238 33.20 -19.69 9.32
N GLU A 239 32.82 -19.72 10.60
CA GLU A 239 33.73 -20.11 11.71
C GLU A 239 34.27 -21.54 11.57
N SER A 240 33.65 -22.37 10.72
CA SER A 240 34.04 -23.74 10.43
C SER A 240 34.79 -23.87 9.10
N GLU A 241 35.36 -22.76 8.60
CA GLU A 241 36.16 -22.68 7.37
C GLU A 241 35.40 -23.14 6.10
N ASN A 242 34.07 -23.12 6.11
CA ASN A 242 33.30 -23.38 4.90
C ASN A 242 33.24 -22.13 4.03
N LEU A 243 33.46 -22.31 2.74
CA LEU A 243 33.36 -21.26 1.74
C LEU A 243 31.92 -21.13 1.26
N TRP A 244 31.29 -20.02 1.62
CA TRP A 244 29.93 -19.68 1.19
C TRP A 244 29.96 -18.77 -0.02
N THR A 245 29.16 -19.10 -1.04
CA THR A 245 28.86 -18.19 -2.16
C THR A 245 27.36 -17.93 -2.19
N VAL A 246 26.98 -16.67 -1.98
CA VAL A 246 25.59 -16.22 -1.91
C VAL A 246 25.23 -15.51 -3.21
N LEU A 247 24.24 -16.04 -3.92
CA LEU A 247 23.75 -15.51 -5.19
C LEU A 247 22.41 -14.83 -4.95
N GLN A 248 22.41 -13.50 -4.85
CA GLN A 248 21.21 -12.70 -4.59
C GLN A 248 20.62 -12.20 -5.89
N TYR A 249 19.33 -12.47 -6.12
CA TYR A 249 18.56 -12.01 -7.27
C TYR A 249 17.54 -11.00 -6.78
N HIS A 250 17.74 -9.73 -7.14
CA HIS A 250 16.84 -8.64 -6.78
C HIS A 250 15.90 -8.29 -7.94
N PHE A 251 14.61 -8.14 -7.62
CA PHE A 251 13.55 -7.83 -8.57
C PHE A 251 12.93 -6.48 -8.21
N PHE A 252 12.86 -5.59 -9.20
CA PHE A 252 12.22 -4.30 -9.03
C PHE A 252 10.89 -4.25 -9.79
N TYR A 253 9.80 -3.94 -9.10
CA TYR A 253 8.47 -3.75 -9.70
C TYR A 253 8.07 -2.28 -9.64
N ALA A 254 7.36 -1.80 -10.66
CA ALA A 254 6.92 -0.40 -10.68
C ALA A 254 5.89 -0.06 -9.60
N PHE A 255 5.12 -1.05 -9.15
CA PHE A 255 4.02 -0.86 -8.20
C PHE A 255 3.64 -2.18 -7.55
N ASN A 256 3.36 -2.17 -6.25
CA ASN A 256 2.75 -3.25 -5.48
C ASN A 256 1.24 -2.95 -5.39
N ASP A 257 0.38 -3.79 -5.96
CA ASP A 257 -1.08 -3.59 -5.94
C ASP A 257 -1.84 -4.60 -5.07
N TRP A 258 -1.16 -5.15 -4.05
CA TRP A 258 -1.65 -6.27 -3.24
C TRP A 258 -3.07 -6.06 -2.67
N ARG A 259 -3.39 -4.87 -2.19
CA ARG A 259 -4.74 -4.51 -1.72
C ARG A 259 -5.81 -4.73 -2.79
N LEU A 260 -5.54 -4.29 -4.02
CA LEU A 260 -6.48 -4.40 -5.15
C LEU A 260 -6.48 -5.82 -5.75
N ALA A 261 -5.38 -6.55 -5.60
CA ALA A 261 -5.15 -7.82 -6.26
C ALA A 261 -5.63 -9.03 -5.47
N ALA A 262 -5.33 -9.05 -4.16
CA ALA A 262 -5.59 -10.19 -3.29
C ALA A 262 -6.11 -9.77 -1.91
N ASN A 263 -6.70 -8.58 -1.80
CA ASN A 263 -7.23 -8.03 -0.54
C ASN A 263 -6.14 -7.92 0.56
N GLY A 264 -4.92 -7.62 0.13
CA GLY A 264 -3.78 -7.37 1.01
C GLY A 264 -3.91 -6.05 1.77
N PHE A 265 -3.03 -5.83 2.75
CA PHE A 265 -3.06 -4.61 3.54
C PHE A 265 -2.36 -3.43 2.85
N ASN A 266 -1.63 -3.67 1.77
CA ASN A 266 -0.72 -2.68 1.18
C ASN A 266 -0.91 -2.49 -0.32
N HIS A 267 -0.59 -1.29 -0.79
CA HIS A 267 -0.20 -1.03 -2.16
C HIS A 267 0.68 0.24 -2.19
N HIS A 268 1.74 0.24 -2.96
CA HIS A 268 2.65 1.37 -3.05
C HIS A 268 3.37 1.39 -4.40
N GLU A 269 3.79 2.59 -4.79
CA GLU A 269 4.73 2.76 -5.89
C GLU A 269 6.09 2.15 -5.53
N GLY A 270 6.72 1.54 -6.52
CA GLY A 270 7.98 0.81 -6.41
C GLY A 270 7.90 -0.40 -5.49
N ASP A 271 8.59 -1.48 -5.85
CA ASP A 271 8.70 -2.64 -4.98
C ASP A 271 10.03 -3.36 -5.19
N TRP A 272 10.61 -3.86 -4.09
CA TRP A 272 11.91 -4.54 -4.10
C TRP A 272 11.81 -5.88 -3.41
N GLU A 273 11.80 -6.93 -4.21
CA GLU A 273 11.82 -8.32 -3.75
C GLU A 273 13.15 -8.99 -4.06
N MET A 274 13.42 -10.10 -3.39
CA MET A 274 14.68 -10.82 -3.54
C MET A 274 14.57 -12.33 -3.30
N VAL A 275 15.29 -13.10 -4.09
CA VAL A 275 15.57 -14.52 -3.86
C VAL A 275 17.07 -14.69 -3.72
N SER A 276 17.53 -15.59 -2.84
CA SER A 276 18.96 -15.86 -2.69
C SER A 276 19.26 -17.35 -2.68
N VAL A 277 20.20 -17.79 -3.52
CA VAL A 277 20.72 -19.16 -3.52
C VAL A 277 22.03 -19.18 -2.75
N TYR A 278 22.11 -20.04 -1.73
CA TYR A 278 23.31 -20.22 -0.92
C TYR A 278 24.04 -21.47 -1.39
N LEU A 279 25.31 -21.32 -1.74
CA LEU A 279 26.22 -22.42 -2.04
C LEU A 279 27.19 -22.58 -0.87
N ARG A 280 27.36 -23.81 -0.39
CA ARG A 280 28.35 -24.18 0.63
C ARG A 280 29.41 -25.06 -0.01
N ASN A 281 30.67 -24.61 0.01
CA ASN A 281 31.81 -25.28 -0.63
C ASN A 281 31.58 -25.60 -2.12
N GLY A 282 30.84 -24.73 -2.82
CA GLY A 282 30.52 -24.88 -4.24
C GLY A 282 29.24 -25.66 -4.54
N GLU A 283 28.64 -26.33 -3.55
CA GLU A 283 27.41 -27.11 -3.70
C GLU A 283 26.20 -26.33 -3.20
N PRO A 284 25.03 -26.43 -3.86
CA PRO A 284 23.84 -25.71 -3.45
C PRO A 284 23.25 -26.24 -2.15
N TYR A 285 22.98 -25.32 -1.22
CA TYR A 285 22.57 -25.62 0.16
C TYR A 285 21.09 -25.27 0.41
N ALA A 286 20.69 -24.04 0.13
CA ALA A 286 19.33 -23.56 0.38
C ALA A 286 18.94 -22.38 -0.51
N VAL A 287 17.65 -22.12 -0.58
CA VAL A 287 17.06 -20.94 -1.23
C VAL A 287 16.30 -20.12 -0.20
N LEU A 288 16.64 -18.83 -0.11
CA LEU A 288 15.92 -17.83 0.66
C LEU A 288 14.92 -17.12 -0.22
N LEU A 289 13.72 -16.93 0.32
CA LEU A 289 12.57 -16.32 -0.33
C LEU A 289 12.13 -15.11 0.50
N SER A 290 12.06 -13.94 -0.12
CA SER A 290 11.54 -12.74 0.56
C SER A 290 10.02 -12.81 0.75
N GLN A 291 9.57 -12.54 1.98
CA GLN A 291 8.16 -12.50 2.38
C GLN A 291 7.96 -11.40 3.42
N HIS A 292 7.55 -10.19 3.00
CA HIS A 292 7.10 -9.07 3.85
C HIS A 292 7.73 -8.97 5.26
N GLY A 293 9.07 -8.94 5.32
CA GLY A 293 9.83 -8.77 6.57
C GLY A 293 10.08 -10.03 7.41
N ALA A 294 9.42 -11.16 7.13
CA ALA A 294 9.70 -12.45 7.77
C ALA A 294 10.77 -13.23 7.02
N GLY A 295 10.63 -13.34 5.69
CA GLY A 295 11.47 -14.21 4.87
C GLY A 295 11.26 -15.70 5.17
N ASN A 296 11.47 -16.55 4.18
CA ASN A 296 11.42 -18.01 4.33
C ASN A 296 12.67 -18.65 3.73
N ILE A 297 12.99 -19.86 4.19
CA ILE A 297 14.08 -20.66 3.66
C ILE A 297 13.64 -22.07 3.33
N GLU A 298 13.97 -22.51 2.13
CA GLU A 298 13.77 -23.87 1.66
C GLU A 298 15.11 -24.55 1.42
N ALA A 299 15.23 -25.81 1.87
CA ALA A 299 16.42 -26.60 1.62
C ALA A 299 16.51 -26.95 0.13
N TRP A 300 17.71 -26.95 -0.46
CA TRP A 300 17.88 -27.08 -1.91
C TRP A 300 17.27 -28.36 -2.50
N ASP A 301 17.30 -29.45 -1.75
CA ASP A 301 16.72 -30.74 -2.11
C ASP A 301 15.18 -30.71 -2.23
N LYS A 302 14.52 -29.81 -1.49
CA LYS A 302 13.06 -29.65 -1.48
C LYS A 302 12.53 -28.59 -2.45
N VAL A 303 13.42 -27.74 -2.98
CA VAL A 303 13.06 -26.70 -3.94
C VAL A 303 12.69 -27.35 -5.27
N LEU A 304 11.57 -26.93 -5.85
CA LEU A 304 11.20 -27.33 -7.21
C LEU A 304 12.18 -26.69 -8.21
N LYS A 305 12.68 -27.48 -9.16
CA LYS A 305 13.62 -27.02 -10.19
C LYS A 305 12.98 -27.17 -11.57
N ALA A 306 13.34 -26.28 -12.49
CA ALA A 306 12.86 -26.34 -13.86
C ALA A 306 13.44 -27.57 -14.56
N HIS A 307 12.68 -28.14 -15.50
CA HIS A 307 13.16 -29.21 -16.37
C HIS A 307 13.60 -28.65 -17.72
N ASP A 308 14.67 -29.19 -18.29
CA ASP A 308 15.10 -28.89 -19.65
C ASP A 308 14.10 -29.45 -20.70
N VAL A 309 14.42 -29.29 -21.98
CA VAL A 309 13.57 -29.78 -23.08
C VAL A 309 13.48 -31.31 -23.14
N ASP A 310 14.48 -32.01 -22.59
CA ASP A 310 14.57 -33.47 -22.54
C ASP A 310 13.91 -34.04 -21.27
N GLY A 311 13.51 -33.17 -20.34
CA GLY A 311 12.85 -33.53 -19.08
C GLY A 311 13.82 -33.77 -17.92
N ASN A 312 15.09 -33.42 -18.04
CA ASN A 312 16.06 -33.52 -16.94
C ASN A 312 15.92 -32.33 -16.00
N GLU A 313 16.10 -32.58 -14.70
CA GLU A 313 16.14 -31.53 -13.69
C GLU A 313 17.35 -30.61 -13.88
N THR A 314 17.11 -29.30 -13.88
CA THR A 314 18.14 -28.27 -13.99
C THR A 314 18.52 -27.66 -12.63
N THR A 315 19.43 -26.69 -12.63
CA THR A 315 19.80 -25.91 -11.44
C THR A 315 18.95 -24.66 -11.22
N HIS A 316 17.90 -24.43 -12.02
CA HIS A 316 17.05 -23.25 -11.93
C HIS A 316 15.88 -23.46 -10.96
N PRO A 317 15.86 -22.80 -9.78
CA PRO A 317 14.77 -22.96 -8.83
C PRO A 317 13.49 -22.28 -9.33
N ILE A 318 12.34 -22.92 -9.15
CA ILE A 318 11.02 -22.38 -9.49
C ILE A 318 10.47 -21.64 -8.27
N ILE A 319 10.16 -20.36 -8.45
CA ILE A 319 9.67 -19.46 -7.42
C ILE A 319 8.30 -18.93 -7.83
N TYR A 320 7.35 -18.95 -6.90
CA TYR A 320 5.99 -18.44 -7.09
C TYR A 320 5.89 -17.06 -6.45
N ALA A 321 5.57 -16.05 -7.25
CA ALA A 321 5.35 -14.69 -6.76
C ALA A 321 3.87 -14.51 -6.38
N ALA A 322 3.61 -14.00 -5.17
CA ALA A 322 2.27 -13.70 -4.73
C ALA A 322 1.68 -12.51 -5.49
N LEU A 323 0.43 -12.68 -5.91
CA LEU A 323 -0.34 -11.74 -6.71
C LEU A 323 -0.37 -10.34 -6.07
N GLY A 324 0.23 -9.36 -6.76
CA GLY A 324 0.28 -7.95 -6.40
C GLY A 324 1.22 -7.59 -5.24
N SER A 325 1.52 -8.54 -4.34
CA SER A 325 2.45 -8.33 -3.21
C SER A 325 3.90 -8.68 -3.55
N HIS A 326 4.09 -9.50 -4.58
CA HIS A 326 5.36 -10.03 -5.09
C HIS A 326 6.20 -10.84 -4.10
N ALA A 327 5.69 -11.16 -2.91
CA ALA A 327 6.35 -12.08 -2.00
C ALA A 327 6.60 -13.43 -2.66
N ASN A 328 7.69 -14.09 -2.27
CA ASN A 328 8.22 -15.26 -2.95
C ASN A 328 7.97 -16.55 -2.16
N TYR A 329 7.55 -17.60 -2.85
CA TYR A 329 7.20 -18.91 -2.28
C TYR A 329 7.86 -20.04 -3.06
N SER A 330 8.18 -21.14 -2.36
CA SER A 330 8.76 -22.35 -2.96
C SER A 330 7.72 -23.25 -3.62
N ARG A 331 6.43 -23.02 -3.33
CA ARG A 331 5.30 -23.82 -3.79
C ARG A 331 4.15 -22.93 -4.23
N PRO A 332 3.27 -23.43 -5.12
CA PRO A 332 2.05 -22.72 -5.43
C PRO A 332 1.07 -22.90 -4.27
N GLU A 333 0.59 -21.80 -3.70
CA GLU A 333 -0.32 -21.85 -2.55
C GLU A 333 -1.15 -20.56 -2.39
N VAL A 334 -2.25 -20.69 -1.65
CA VAL A 334 -3.07 -19.57 -1.18
C VAL A 334 -2.88 -19.48 0.33
N ILE A 335 -2.08 -18.53 0.76
CA ILE A 335 -1.67 -18.38 2.16
C ILE A 335 -2.57 -17.32 2.78
N ARG A 336 -3.17 -17.66 3.91
CA ARG A 336 -3.69 -16.65 4.83
C ARG A 336 -2.50 -16.18 5.64
N SER A 337 -2.35 -14.89 5.88
CA SER A 337 -1.27 -14.31 6.66
C SER A 337 -1.74 -13.97 8.10
N PRO A 338 -2.00 -14.97 8.97
CA PRO A 338 -2.36 -14.72 10.36
C PRO A 338 -1.19 -14.12 11.14
N GLY A 339 0.06 -14.40 10.73
CA GLY A 339 1.29 -13.96 11.41
C GLY A 339 1.60 -12.47 11.29
N MET A 340 1.10 -11.79 10.25
CA MET A 340 1.28 -10.33 10.08
C MET A 340 0.30 -9.50 10.90
N TYR A 341 -0.60 -10.14 11.68
CA TYR A 341 -1.71 -9.47 12.33
C TYR A 341 -1.72 -9.64 13.85
N LYS A 342 -1.14 -8.67 14.56
CA LYS A 342 -1.46 -8.40 15.97
C LYS A 342 -2.34 -7.15 16.08
N ALA A 343 -3.52 -7.16 15.44
CA ALA A 343 -4.44 -6.05 15.60
C ALA A 343 -4.89 -5.94 17.06
N GLY A 344 -4.72 -4.75 17.63
CA GLY A 344 -5.31 -4.40 18.91
C GLY A 344 -6.84 -4.37 18.84
N THR A 345 -7.50 -4.41 19.99
CA THR A 345 -8.96 -4.53 20.13
C THR A 345 -9.72 -3.45 19.34
N LEU A 346 -9.21 -2.21 19.34
CA LEU A 346 -9.84 -1.09 18.61
C LEU A 346 -9.82 -1.29 17.09
N GLN A 347 -8.72 -1.82 16.56
CA GLN A 347 -8.58 -2.03 15.13
C GLN A 347 -9.47 -3.20 14.68
N ARG A 348 -9.56 -4.27 15.47
CA ARG A 348 -10.54 -5.36 15.25
C ARG A 348 -11.98 -4.84 15.25
N PHE A 349 -12.32 -3.97 16.20
CA PHE A 349 -13.65 -3.34 16.29
C PHE A 349 -13.96 -2.46 15.07
N LEU A 350 -12.99 -1.65 14.60
CA LEU A 350 -13.17 -0.83 13.40
C LEU A 350 -13.39 -1.68 12.15
N PHE A 351 -12.69 -2.80 12.00
CA PHE A 351 -12.91 -3.76 10.91
C PHE A 351 -14.25 -4.49 11.01
N TRP A 352 -14.66 -4.86 12.23
CA TRP A 352 -16.00 -5.43 12.46
C TRP A 352 -17.11 -4.45 12.08
N CYS A 353 -16.99 -3.19 12.49
CA CYS A 353 -17.92 -2.12 12.11
C CYS A 353 -17.95 -1.92 10.58
N ASP A 354 -16.78 -1.86 9.94
CA ASP A 354 -16.68 -1.68 8.48
C ASP A 354 -17.32 -2.85 7.71
N GLY A 355 -17.04 -4.09 8.12
CA GLY A 355 -17.67 -5.28 7.55
C GLY A 355 -19.20 -5.31 7.72
N LEU A 356 -19.71 -4.91 8.90
CA LEU A 356 -21.14 -4.79 9.16
C LEU A 356 -21.80 -3.72 8.29
N ILE A 357 -21.16 -2.55 8.15
CA ILE A 357 -21.67 -1.44 7.34
C ILE A 357 -21.68 -1.82 5.85
N HIS A 358 -20.67 -2.55 5.38
CA HIS A 358 -20.60 -3.00 3.99
C HIS A 358 -21.57 -4.15 3.69
N TYR A 359 -21.80 -5.05 4.65
CA TYR A 359 -22.87 -6.07 4.56
C TYR A 359 -24.24 -5.41 4.40
N LEU A 360 -24.54 -4.41 5.23
CA LEU A 360 -25.74 -3.60 5.10
C LEU A 360 -25.78 -2.90 3.72
N PHE A 361 -24.66 -2.32 3.27
CA PHE A 361 -24.57 -1.70 1.96
C PHE A 361 -24.87 -2.68 0.81
N LEU A 362 -24.35 -3.91 0.82
CA LEU A 362 -24.63 -4.94 -0.18
C LEU A 362 -26.10 -5.39 -0.18
N LEU A 363 -26.73 -5.47 0.99
CA LEU A 363 -28.16 -5.76 1.14
C LEU A 363 -29.06 -4.71 0.44
N PHE A 364 -28.59 -3.45 0.45
CA PHE A 364 -29.31 -2.28 -0.06
C PHE A 364 -28.76 -1.74 -1.40
N ASN A 365 -27.73 -2.36 -1.98
CA ASN A 365 -27.11 -1.93 -3.25
C ASN A 365 -28.03 -2.24 -4.46
N PRO A 366 -28.21 -1.30 -5.42
CA PRO A 366 -29.08 -1.47 -6.59
C PRO A 366 -28.62 -2.51 -7.64
N SER A 367 -27.40 -3.04 -7.54
CA SER A 367 -26.93 -4.12 -8.43
C SER A 367 -27.61 -5.46 -8.10
N GLN A 368 -28.42 -5.99 -9.03
CA GLN A 368 -29.19 -7.23 -8.82
C GLN A 368 -28.33 -8.48 -8.57
N LYS A 369 -27.07 -8.49 -9.00
CA LYS A 369 -26.15 -9.64 -8.85
C LYS A 369 -25.60 -9.75 -7.43
N ALA A 370 -25.18 -8.63 -6.84
CA ALA A 370 -24.67 -8.58 -5.47
C ALA A 370 -25.77 -8.87 -4.44
N ARG A 371 -26.99 -8.38 -4.70
CA ARG A 371 -28.16 -8.61 -3.84
C ARG A 371 -28.60 -10.08 -3.79
N LYS A 372 -28.51 -10.81 -4.91
CA LYS A 372 -28.84 -12.24 -4.96
C LYS A 372 -27.85 -13.10 -4.18
N ILE A 373 -26.58 -12.71 -4.15
CA ILE A 373 -25.53 -13.38 -3.37
C ILE A 373 -25.85 -13.21 -1.87
N ALA A 374 -26.08 -11.97 -1.42
CA ALA A 374 -26.41 -11.69 -0.01
C ALA A 374 -27.72 -12.33 0.48
N ILE A 375 -28.74 -12.49 -0.39
CA ILE A 375 -30.01 -13.14 -0.03
C ILE A 375 -29.87 -14.66 0.06
N GLY A 376 -29.04 -15.29 -0.79
CA GLY A 376 -28.78 -16.74 -0.72
C GLY A 376 -28.18 -17.16 0.62
N GLU A 377 -27.28 -16.34 1.16
CA GLU A 377 -26.56 -16.56 2.41
C GLU A 377 -27.47 -16.51 3.66
N ILE A 378 -28.47 -15.62 3.68
CA ILE A 378 -29.49 -15.54 4.74
C ILE A 378 -30.34 -16.80 4.81
N MET A 379 -30.58 -17.45 3.66
CA MET A 379 -31.42 -18.63 3.58
C MET A 379 -30.68 -19.90 4.05
N GLU A 380 -29.35 -19.90 4.03
CA GLU A 380 -28.54 -21.06 4.44
C GLU A 380 -28.19 -21.03 5.94
N HIS A 381 -28.01 -19.86 6.58
CA HIS A 381 -27.56 -19.76 7.98
C HIS A 381 -28.28 -18.70 8.84
N PRO A 382 -29.58 -18.87 9.16
CA PRO A 382 -30.40 -17.83 9.81
C PRO A 382 -30.08 -17.53 11.29
N THR A 383 -29.27 -18.33 11.99
CA THR A 383 -29.16 -18.28 13.46
C THR A 383 -27.83 -17.77 14.03
N HIS A 384 -26.87 -17.33 13.21
CA HIS A 384 -25.53 -16.94 13.68
C HIS A 384 -25.19 -15.43 13.61
N LEU A 385 -26.12 -14.59 13.14
CA LEU A 385 -25.84 -13.18 12.80
C LEU A 385 -25.49 -12.24 13.97
N LEU A 386 -25.61 -12.67 15.24
CA LEU A 386 -25.50 -11.80 16.41
C LEU A 386 -24.54 -12.30 17.51
N GLN A 387 -23.76 -13.36 17.28
CA GLN A 387 -22.77 -13.84 18.26
C GLN A 387 -21.35 -13.44 17.87
N GLU A 388 -20.56 -13.01 18.86
CA GLU A 388 -19.18 -12.50 18.69
C GLU A 388 -18.21 -13.55 18.10
N HIS A 389 -18.54 -14.85 18.22
CA HIS A 389 -17.73 -15.98 17.76
C HIS A 389 -18.30 -16.64 16.49
N ALA A 390 -19.45 -16.18 16.01
CA ALA A 390 -20.11 -16.75 14.82
C ALA A 390 -19.28 -16.63 13.54
N PHE A 391 -18.37 -15.65 13.50
CA PHE A 391 -17.45 -15.43 12.38
C PHE A 391 -16.14 -16.20 12.51
N ASP A 392 -15.78 -16.67 13.72
CA ASP A 392 -14.58 -17.48 13.94
C ASP A 392 -14.80 -18.95 13.52
N GLU A 393 -16.05 -19.43 13.61
CA GLU A 393 -16.47 -20.78 13.19
C GLU A 393 -17.09 -20.84 11.79
N MET A 394 -17.12 -19.74 11.02
CA MET A 394 -17.37 -19.77 9.57
C MET A 394 -16.19 -20.44 8.87
N LYS A 395 -16.09 -21.74 9.06
CA LYS A 395 -15.19 -22.62 8.34
C LYS A 395 -15.74 -22.81 6.92
N ASP A 396 -14.90 -22.42 5.98
CA ASP A 396 -14.47 -23.26 4.86
C ASP A 396 -15.14 -23.21 3.48
N GLU A 397 -16.27 -22.55 3.20
CA GLU A 397 -16.77 -22.60 1.79
C GLU A 397 -17.07 -21.26 1.09
N PHE A 398 -17.45 -20.17 1.76
CA PHE A 398 -17.88 -18.95 1.05
C PHE A 398 -17.44 -17.62 1.68
N ASP A 399 -16.12 -17.45 1.80
CA ASP A 399 -15.33 -16.37 1.21
C ASP A 399 -16.07 -15.04 0.78
N HIS A 400 -16.70 -14.31 1.71
CA HIS A 400 -17.23 -12.95 1.45
C HIS A 400 -16.39 -11.81 2.04
N TYR A 401 -16.38 -10.70 1.29
CA TYR A 401 -15.45 -9.57 1.39
C TYR A 401 -15.41 -8.93 2.80
N VAL A 402 -14.21 -8.49 3.19
CA VAL A 402 -13.89 -7.53 4.27
C VAL A 402 -13.50 -8.12 5.65
N VAL A 403 -13.87 -9.35 6.02
CA VAL A 403 -13.24 -10.03 7.19
C VAL A 403 -12.28 -11.10 6.70
N ARG A 404 -11.19 -10.69 6.05
CA ARG A 404 -10.09 -11.61 5.75
C ARG A 404 -8.81 -11.08 6.33
N LEU A 405 -8.15 -11.92 7.12
CA LEU A 405 -6.71 -11.80 7.29
C LEU A 405 -6.06 -11.60 5.90
N PRO A 406 -5.04 -10.76 5.77
CA PRO A 406 -4.36 -10.55 4.50
C PRO A 406 -4.03 -11.89 3.86
N MET A 407 -4.32 -12.05 2.57
CA MET A 407 -4.04 -13.29 1.85
C MET A 407 -3.00 -13.05 0.77
N GLU A 408 -2.12 -14.03 0.61
CA GLU A 408 -1.12 -14.08 -0.44
C GLU A 408 -1.52 -15.21 -1.39
N ILE A 409 -1.54 -14.93 -2.68
CA ILE A 409 -2.00 -15.85 -3.72
C ILE A 409 -0.84 -16.09 -4.67
N ALA A 410 -0.12 -17.19 -4.50
CA ALA A 410 1.06 -17.54 -5.29
C ALA A 410 0.74 -18.71 -6.24
N THR A 411 -0.30 -18.61 -7.08
CA THR A 411 -0.84 -19.75 -7.85
C THR A 411 0.06 -20.23 -8.99
N GLY A 412 0.85 -19.34 -9.59
CA GLY A 412 1.71 -19.65 -10.74
C GLY A 412 1.00 -19.96 -12.06
N ASP A 413 -0.33 -19.78 -12.14
CA ASP A 413 -1.18 -20.10 -13.30
C ASP A 413 -1.13 -19.05 -14.44
N GLY A 414 -0.32 -18.02 -14.28
CA GLY A 414 -0.13 -16.90 -15.21
C GLY A 414 1.20 -16.95 -15.96
N LEU A 415 1.87 -15.80 -16.01
CA LEU A 415 3.12 -15.64 -16.76
C LEU A 415 4.27 -16.37 -16.08
N ARG A 416 5.20 -16.89 -16.89
CA ARG A 416 6.45 -17.52 -16.47
C ARG A 416 7.63 -16.77 -17.07
N ILE A 417 8.64 -16.45 -16.26
CA ILE A 417 9.85 -15.70 -16.66
C ILE A 417 11.09 -16.47 -16.19
N GLY A 418 12.11 -16.57 -17.04
CA GLY A 418 13.39 -17.22 -16.77
C GLY A 418 13.75 -18.30 -17.79
N PHE A 419 14.56 -19.26 -17.37
CA PHE A 419 14.99 -20.41 -18.18
C PHE A 419 13.81 -21.14 -18.83
N GLN A 420 13.85 -21.42 -20.13
CA GLN A 420 12.77 -22.10 -20.86
C GLN A 420 13.09 -23.58 -21.06
N GLY A 421 12.13 -24.45 -20.74
CA GLY A 421 12.25 -25.89 -20.94
C GLY A 421 10.88 -26.55 -20.98
N LYS A 422 10.71 -27.68 -20.29
CA LYS A 422 9.43 -28.40 -20.25
C LYS A 422 8.46 -27.80 -19.21
N ASN A 423 7.96 -26.61 -19.54
CA ASN A 423 7.16 -25.77 -18.65
C ASN A 423 5.81 -26.39 -18.21
N SER A 424 5.30 -27.42 -18.90
CA SER A 424 4.01 -28.06 -18.60
C SER A 424 4.01 -28.91 -17.34
N ASP A 425 5.19 -29.33 -16.89
CA ASP A 425 5.34 -30.27 -15.78
C ASP A 425 5.35 -29.54 -14.42
N GLU A 426 5.39 -28.21 -14.43
CA GLU A 426 5.46 -27.37 -13.24
C GLU A 426 4.07 -27.24 -12.58
N PRO A 427 3.95 -27.47 -11.26
CA PRO A 427 2.66 -27.41 -10.59
C PRO A 427 2.11 -25.97 -10.59
N THR A 428 0.79 -25.87 -10.64
CA THR A 428 0.05 -24.61 -10.48
C THR A 428 -1.16 -24.85 -9.65
N GLU A 429 -1.50 -23.89 -8.81
CA GLU A 429 -2.79 -23.87 -8.14
C GLU A 429 -3.78 -23.00 -8.91
N ARG A 430 -5.07 -23.18 -8.64
CA ARG A 430 -6.10 -22.24 -9.08
C ARG A 430 -6.91 -21.83 -7.88
N SER A 431 -7.24 -20.55 -7.80
CA SER A 431 -8.19 -20.11 -6.77
C SER A 431 -9.58 -20.67 -7.09
N GLU A 432 -10.13 -21.47 -6.18
CA GLU A 432 -11.48 -22.03 -6.29
C GLU A 432 -12.57 -20.96 -6.05
N ASP A 433 -12.20 -19.85 -5.41
CA ASP A 433 -13.07 -18.73 -5.10
C ASP A 433 -13.41 -17.92 -6.36
N PHE A 434 -14.71 -17.89 -6.70
CA PHE A 434 -15.28 -17.14 -7.83
C PHE A 434 -14.90 -15.66 -7.82
N LEU A 435 -14.83 -15.08 -6.62
CA LEU A 435 -14.56 -13.69 -6.35
C LEU A 435 -13.10 -13.35 -6.68
N LYS A 436 -12.17 -14.19 -6.23
CA LYS A 436 -10.74 -14.11 -6.56
C LYS A 436 -10.48 -14.41 -8.03
N LYS A 437 -11.26 -15.32 -8.63
CA LYS A 437 -11.25 -15.56 -10.07
C LYS A 437 -11.69 -14.33 -10.86
N PHE A 438 -12.69 -13.59 -10.37
CA PHE A 438 -13.11 -12.33 -10.98
C PHE A 438 -12.07 -11.21 -10.76
N MET A 439 -11.49 -11.12 -9.56
CA MET A 439 -10.38 -10.20 -9.26
C MET A 439 -9.09 -10.55 -10.01
N SER A 440 -8.93 -11.78 -10.51
CA SER A 440 -7.81 -12.17 -11.37
C SER A 440 -8.07 -11.95 -12.86
N GLU A 441 -9.32 -11.70 -13.28
CA GLU A 441 -9.69 -11.26 -14.63
C GLU A 441 -9.42 -9.76 -14.84
N ARG A 442 -8.23 -9.33 -14.44
CA ARG A 442 -7.75 -7.95 -14.63
C ARG A 442 -7.08 -7.83 -15.99
N LYS A 443 -7.10 -6.61 -16.53
CA LYS A 443 -6.20 -6.27 -17.64
C LYS A 443 -4.76 -6.42 -17.14
N VAL A 444 -4.04 -7.39 -17.70
CA VAL A 444 -2.64 -7.69 -17.39
C VAL A 444 -1.73 -7.07 -18.45
N THR A 445 -0.47 -6.83 -18.08
CA THR A 445 0.56 -6.51 -19.07
C THR A 445 1.10 -7.81 -19.67
N MET A 446 1.53 -7.75 -20.93
CA MET A 446 2.16 -8.90 -21.59
C MET A 446 3.63 -8.57 -21.81
N ILE A 447 4.52 -9.43 -21.33
CA ILE A 447 5.96 -9.33 -21.64
C ILE A 447 6.24 -10.26 -22.83
N PRO A 448 6.70 -9.72 -23.98
CA PRO A 448 7.04 -10.53 -25.14
C PRO A 448 8.20 -11.48 -24.89
N ASN A 449 9.26 -11.00 -24.24
CA ASN A 449 10.44 -11.79 -23.93
C ASN A 449 10.35 -12.36 -22.51
N ARG A 450 10.24 -13.68 -22.41
CA ARG A 450 10.13 -14.41 -21.14
C ARG A 450 11.48 -14.78 -20.53
N GLU A 451 12.59 -14.45 -21.17
CA GLU A 451 13.93 -14.69 -20.63
C GLU A 451 14.44 -13.46 -19.88
N TRP A 452 15.31 -13.69 -18.90
CA TRP A 452 15.90 -12.63 -18.11
C TRP A 452 16.89 -11.78 -18.90
N LYS A 453 16.79 -10.47 -18.71
CA LYS A 453 17.94 -9.58 -18.86
C LYS A 453 18.66 -9.55 -17.51
N ARG A 454 19.95 -9.88 -17.54
CA ARG A 454 20.80 -10.04 -16.36
C ARG A 454 21.63 -8.78 -16.15
N VAL A 455 21.62 -8.23 -14.95
CA VAL A 455 22.46 -7.07 -14.60
C VAL A 455 23.26 -7.39 -13.35
N LEU A 456 24.59 -7.28 -13.43
CA LEU A 456 25.46 -7.48 -12.28
C LEU A 456 25.36 -6.27 -11.34
N LEU A 457 24.90 -6.48 -10.11
CA LEU A 457 24.67 -5.45 -9.09
C LEU A 457 25.92 -5.17 -8.25
N ASN A 458 26.95 -6.03 -8.31
CA ASN A 458 28.23 -5.85 -7.58
C ASN A 458 28.95 -4.54 -7.93
N SER A 459 28.69 -3.94 -9.10
CA SER A 459 29.23 -2.62 -9.45
C SER A 459 28.57 -1.48 -8.67
N GLU A 460 27.50 -1.76 -7.92
CA GLU A 460 26.68 -0.81 -7.14
C GLU A 460 26.38 0.48 -7.92
N PRO A 461 25.54 0.43 -8.98
CA PRO A 461 25.15 1.63 -9.73
C PRO A 461 24.59 2.69 -8.78
N GLY A 462 24.75 3.97 -9.13
CA GLY A 462 24.51 5.09 -8.21
C GLY A 462 23.18 5.02 -7.44
N TRP A 463 22.10 4.61 -8.10
CA TRP A 463 20.79 4.47 -7.46
C TRP A 463 20.74 3.46 -6.29
N VAL A 464 21.67 2.51 -6.18
CA VAL A 464 21.81 1.59 -5.03
C VAL A 464 22.16 2.35 -3.74
N GLN A 465 22.85 3.49 -3.86
CA GLN A 465 23.19 4.32 -2.71
C GLN A 465 22.04 5.20 -2.23
N TYR A 466 20.93 5.27 -2.98
CA TYR A 466 19.78 6.07 -2.59
C TYR A 466 19.12 5.54 -1.32
N LYS A 467 19.10 6.38 -0.28
CA LYS A 467 18.61 6.07 1.07
C LYS A 467 17.12 6.36 1.30
N GLY A 468 16.47 7.05 0.36
CA GLY A 468 15.06 7.42 0.47
C GLY A 468 14.09 6.31 0.09
N LEU A 469 12.81 6.66 0.02
CA LEU A 469 11.74 5.73 -0.33
C LEU A 469 11.55 5.64 -1.85
N TRP A 470 11.29 4.44 -2.35
CA TRP A 470 11.02 4.13 -3.76
C TRP A 470 9.54 4.24 -4.09
N GLY A 471 8.87 5.27 -3.59
CA GLY A 471 7.42 5.48 -3.76
C GLY A 471 6.93 6.48 -2.73
N VAL A 472 5.70 6.99 -2.91
CA VAL A 472 5.15 8.05 -2.04
C VAL A 472 5.16 7.65 -0.56
N LYS A 473 5.49 8.61 0.30
CA LYS A 473 5.41 8.46 1.76
C LYS A 473 3.95 8.62 2.21
N SER A 474 3.38 7.58 2.82
CA SER A 474 2.05 7.61 3.43
C SER A 474 2.14 7.85 4.94
N LEU A 475 1.04 8.31 5.55
CA LEU A 475 0.89 8.38 7.01
C LEU A 475 0.83 6.97 7.63
N LEU A 476 0.35 5.99 6.86
CA LEU A 476 0.43 4.58 7.21
C LEU A 476 1.76 4.03 6.70
N GLY A 477 2.60 3.57 7.63
CA GLY A 477 3.96 3.11 7.30
C GLY A 477 3.97 2.00 6.26
N GLU A 478 3.05 1.05 6.34
CA GLU A 478 2.93 -0.05 5.37
C GLU A 478 2.65 0.49 3.96
N GLU A 479 1.77 1.48 3.80
CA GLU A 479 1.44 2.10 2.51
C GLU A 479 2.52 3.01 1.93
N SER A 480 3.61 3.25 2.66
CA SER A 480 4.74 4.01 2.14
C SER A 480 5.56 3.15 1.19
N GLY A 481 6.09 3.76 0.13
CA GLY A 481 7.06 3.11 -0.76
C GLY A 481 8.20 2.44 0.03
N PRO A 482 8.72 1.30 -0.43
CA PRO A 482 9.77 0.58 0.26
C PRO A 482 11.10 1.32 0.12
N PRO A 483 12.05 1.13 1.05
CA PRO A 483 13.41 1.57 0.80
C PRO A 483 14.08 0.63 -0.22
N GLY A 484 15.19 1.09 -0.81
CA GLY A 484 15.93 0.32 -1.82
C GLY A 484 16.49 -1.03 -1.33
N PRO A 485 17.21 -1.75 -2.19
CA PRO A 485 17.69 -3.10 -1.87
C PRO A 485 18.77 -3.11 -0.78
N LYS A 486 19.56 -2.03 -0.67
CA LYS A 486 20.69 -1.88 0.26
C LYS A 486 20.30 -1.35 1.63
N TRP A 487 19.45 -0.33 1.69
CA TRP A 487 19.16 0.43 2.92
C TRP A 487 17.84 0.01 3.57
N ASP A 488 17.81 0.01 4.91
CA ASP A 488 16.60 -0.25 5.71
C ASP A 488 15.78 1.02 5.93
N ARG A 489 14.49 0.86 6.28
CA ARG A 489 13.59 1.98 6.57
C ARG A 489 13.97 2.59 7.91
N LEU A 490 13.99 3.92 8.00
CA LEU A 490 14.24 4.62 9.26
C LEU A 490 13.19 4.24 10.31
N LYS A 491 13.63 3.68 11.43
CA LYS A 491 12.76 3.35 12.57
C LYS A 491 12.61 4.57 13.49
N LYS A 492 11.48 4.72 14.18
CA LYS A 492 11.15 5.90 15.03
C LYS A 492 12.21 6.30 16.08
N LYS A 493 13.13 5.40 16.43
CA LYS A 493 14.19 5.63 17.44
C LYS A 493 15.59 5.79 16.84
N GLN A 494 15.72 5.79 15.51
CA GLN A 494 16.99 5.89 14.80
C GLN A 494 17.21 7.30 14.25
N THR A 495 18.48 7.71 14.19
CA THR A 495 18.92 9.01 13.66
C THR A 495 19.39 8.94 12.21
N ASP A 496 19.72 7.75 11.71
CA ASP A 496 20.14 7.51 10.33
C ASP A 496 19.65 6.11 9.89
N VAL A 497 19.72 5.85 8.59
CA VAL A 497 19.40 4.55 7.98
C VAL A 497 20.62 3.65 7.94
N TYR A 498 20.40 2.37 8.20
CA TYR A 498 21.44 1.33 8.19
C TYR A 498 21.28 0.43 6.96
N GLN A 499 22.34 -0.31 6.63
CA GLN A 499 22.23 -1.34 5.61
C GLN A 499 21.33 -2.46 6.13
N ARG A 500 20.58 -3.10 5.23
CA ARG A 500 19.76 -4.25 5.61
C ARG A 500 20.69 -5.42 5.98
N ALA A 501 20.31 -6.21 6.99
CA ALA A 501 21.06 -7.41 7.39
C ALA A 501 21.34 -8.33 6.18
N ARG A 502 20.35 -8.48 5.30
CA ARG A 502 20.48 -9.22 4.04
C ARG A 502 21.52 -8.74 3.05
N TRP A 503 21.87 -7.45 3.11
CA TRP A 503 22.84 -6.84 2.22
C TRP A 503 24.24 -6.93 2.82
N GLU A 504 24.38 -6.50 4.08
CA GLU A 504 25.65 -6.39 4.78
C GLU A 504 26.17 -7.75 5.27
N LYS A 505 25.28 -8.61 5.77
CA LYS A 505 25.62 -9.86 6.46
C LYS A 505 24.67 -11.01 6.07
N PRO A 506 24.68 -11.44 4.80
CA PRO A 506 23.74 -12.45 4.29
C PRO A 506 23.87 -13.82 4.98
N LEU A 507 25.05 -14.20 5.50
CA LEU A 507 25.22 -15.46 6.22
C LEU A 507 24.67 -15.42 7.66
N GLU A 508 24.84 -14.30 8.38
CA GLU A 508 24.19 -14.10 9.68
C GLU A 508 22.66 -14.14 9.54
N TRP A 509 22.13 -13.55 8.46
CA TRP A 509 20.70 -13.59 8.19
C TRP A 509 20.20 -15.01 7.86
N LEU A 510 20.98 -15.80 7.09
CA LEU A 510 20.68 -17.21 6.85
C LEU A 510 20.53 -17.96 8.18
N ALA A 511 21.50 -17.81 9.10
CA ALA A 511 21.48 -18.45 10.40
C ALA A 511 20.31 -18.00 11.29
N GLU A 512 19.82 -16.77 11.14
CA GLU A 512 18.62 -16.28 11.83
C GLU A 512 17.35 -16.97 11.32
N LEU A 513 17.20 -17.11 10.00
CA LEU A 513 16.03 -17.76 9.39
C LEU A 513 15.98 -19.26 9.70
N GLU A 514 17.12 -19.94 9.73
CA GLU A 514 17.19 -21.35 10.11
C GLU A 514 16.71 -21.59 11.56
N LYS A 515 16.95 -20.65 12.48
CA LYS A 515 16.46 -20.73 13.87
C LYS A 515 14.94 -20.56 13.98
N ASN A 516 14.33 -19.82 13.06
CA ASN A 516 12.89 -19.51 13.08
C ASN A 516 12.03 -20.61 12.44
N LYS A 517 12.64 -21.64 11.84
CA LYS A 517 11.94 -22.78 11.22
C LYS A 517 11.43 -23.72 12.33
N HIS A 518 10.25 -23.41 12.87
CA HIS A 518 9.52 -24.25 13.83
C HIS A 518 8.64 -25.30 13.14
#